data_AF-A0A820JY30-F1
#
_entry.id   AF-A0A820JY30-F1
#
_cell.length_a   1.000
_cell.length_b   1.000
_cell.length_c   1.000
_cell.angle_alpha   90.00
_cell.angle_beta   90.00
_cell.angle_gamma   90.00
#
_symmetry.space_group_name_H-M   'P 1'
#
loop_
_entity.id
_entity.type
_entity.pdbx_description
1 polymer ?
#
loop_
_entity_poly.entity_id
_entity_poly.type
_entity_poly.pdbx_seq_one_letter_code
_entity_poly.pdbx_strand_id
1 'polypeptide(L)'
;MVICGTDLVSSILPYVHILSSSSSSTYCSQCLNSSNDLKRCSKCHRTSYCSISCQRKDWTYHKHECSHLHTINDEYDLTRLFLRLIIRYKQDHGIENTSTKRSISDLTTHENEIYNDKQRYKTFQLVYQYLKSWDLFENIAEKLIFELFCRLVINTLTIHDTIDFKSIGYGLYLDATIYNHSCMPTCHTIFNGIYLSIRTISDQLNNEWTINYIDLLELYENRQQCLRSNYYFTCQCKRCLENDKHELILLDKIHHEEQQMDKFINKNDFFDAYQSSKNLCDYYSKILPFYHAYVSLHHVKHLKLELFLADTMSDITIQSTMKNTCERVKISMGENHPLTRETIKLCEHYQLEMALKNRQITA
;
A
#
# COMPACT_ATOMS: atom_id res chain seq x y z
N MET A 1 -6.84 -14.32 22.93
CA MET A 1 -7.27 -12.93 22.71
C MET A 1 -6.19 -12.27 21.87
N VAL A 2 -6.52 -11.88 20.64
CA VAL A 2 -5.57 -11.22 19.74
C VAL A 2 -5.55 -9.75 20.11
N ILE A 3 -4.38 -9.21 20.46
CA ILE A 3 -4.22 -7.80 20.86
C ILE A 3 -3.81 -6.96 19.64
N CYS A 4 -4.07 -5.65 19.69
CA CYS A 4 -3.56 -4.71 18.68
C CYS A 4 -2.06 -4.87 18.48
N GLY A 5 -1.61 -4.80 17.23
CA GLY A 5 -0.24 -5.05 16.83
C GLY A 5 0.16 -6.52 16.73
N THR A 6 -0.77 -7.46 16.75
CA THR A 6 -0.49 -8.86 16.41
C THR A 6 -0.36 -9.04 14.89
N ASP A 7 0.68 -9.75 14.46
CA ASP A 7 0.79 -10.23 13.08
C ASP A 7 -0.11 -11.44 12.87
N LEU A 8 -1.13 -11.32 12.01
CA LEU A 8 -1.95 -12.47 11.61
C LEU A 8 -1.21 -13.32 10.58
N VAL A 9 -0.55 -12.65 9.64
CA VAL A 9 0.33 -13.26 8.64
C VAL A 9 1.44 -12.27 8.32
N SER A 10 2.68 -12.75 8.24
CA SER A 10 3.85 -11.92 7.97
C SER A 10 4.64 -12.42 6.77
N SER A 11 5.35 -11.51 6.11
CA SER A 11 6.29 -11.82 5.02
C SER A 11 5.68 -12.59 3.85
N ILE A 12 4.42 -12.27 3.51
CA ILE A 12 3.71 -12.86 2.37
C ILE A 12 4.35 -12.33 1.08
N LEU A 13 4.73 -13.23 0.19
CA LEU A 13 5.16 -12.87 -1.16
C LEU A 13 3.97 -12.82 -2.11
N PRO A 14 3.98 -11.93 -3.12
CA PRO A 14 2.98 -11.95 -4.15
C PRO A 14 3.15 -13.21 -4.99
N TYR A 15 2.03 -13.76 -5.44
CA TYR A 15 2.02 -14.78 -6.48
C TYR A 15 2.56 -14.21 -7.79
N VAL A 16 2.11 -12.99 -8.13
CA VAL A 16 2.66 -12.16 -9.21
C VAL A 16 2.56 -10.69 -8.82
N HIS A 17 3.50 -9.88 -9.29
CA HIS A 17 3.51 -8.43 -9.06
C HIS A 17 4.20 -7.67 -10.18
N ILE A 18 3.95 -6.36 -10.21
CA ILE A 18 4.64 -5.38 -11.05
C ILE A 18 4.93 -4.10 -10.27
N LEU A 19 5.97 -3.39 -10.71
CA LEU A 19 6.13 -1.97 -10.43
C LEU A 19 5.31 -1.15 -11.44
N SER A 20 4.58 -0.14 -10.96
CA SER A 20 3.85 0.80 -11.81
C SER A 20 4.81 1.58 -12.69
N SER A 21 4.43 1.79 -13.95
CA SER A 21 5.16 2.61 -14.92
C SER A 21 5.53 4.00 -14.39
N SER A 22 4.64 4.61 -13.60
CA SER A 22 4.81 5.92 -12.95
C SER A 22 5.95 5.98 -11.92
N SER A 23 6.42 4.82 -11.46
CA SER A 23 7.38 4.66 -10.36
C SER A 23 8.74 4.10 -10.82
N SER A 24 8.91 3.87 -12.13
CA SER A 24 10.06 3.17 -12.74
C SER A 24 11.43 3.85 -12.56
N SER A 25 11.46 5.14 -12.24
CA SER A 25 12.68 5.92 -12.03
C SER A 25 13.27 5.80 -10.63
N THR A 26 12.45 5.41 -9.64
CA THR A 26 12.80 5.52 -8.22
C THR A 26 12.89 4.16 -7.55
N TYR A 27 12.16 3.16 -8.06
CA TYR A 27 12.02 1.86 -7.44
C TYR A 27 12.54 0.74 -8.33
N CYS A 28 13.09 -0.30 -7.72
CA CYS A 28 13.50 -1.50 -8.43
C CYS A 28 12.27 -2.29 -8.95
N SER A 29 12.26 -2.68 -10.22
CA SER A 29 11.15 -3.43 -10.82
C SER A 29 10.92 -4.83 -10.23
N GLN A 30 11.90 -5.41 -9.53
CA GLN A 30 11.78 -6.73 -8.91
C GLN A 30 11.39 -6.67 -7.44
N CYS A 31 12.14 -5.93 -6.61
CA CYS A 31 11.91 -5.92 -5.16
C CYS A 31 11.07 -4.73 -4.68
N LEU A 32 10.77 -3.78 -5.56
CA LEU A 32 10.02 -2.55 -5.27
C LEU A 32 10.63 -1.64 -4.20
N ASN A 33 11.84 -1.94 -3.72
CA ASN A 33 12.59 -1.01 -2.86
C ASN A 33 13.11 0.18 -3.67
N SER A 34 13.11 1.36 -3.06
CA SER A 34 13.73 2.55 -3.61
C SER A 34 15.25 2.39 -3.70
N SER A 35 15.87 3.02 -4.70
CA SER A 35 17.32 3.04 -4.85
C SER A 35 17.76 4.27 -5.65
N ASN A 36 18.84 4.90 -5.21
CA ASN A 36 19.49 5.99 -5.95
C ASN A 36 20.42 5.49 -7.07
N ASP A 37 20.75 4.19 -7.08
CA ASP A 37 21.59 3.56 -8.11
C ASP A 37 20.79 2.44 -8.80
N LEU A 38 19.93 2.84 -9.74
CA LEU A 38 19.10 1.93 -10.54
C LEU A 38 19.70 1.72 -11.93
N LYS A 39 19.80 0.45 -12.34
CA LYS A 39 20.35 0.04 -13.64
C LYS A 39 19.22 -0.37 -14.57
N ARG A 40 19.06 0.36 -15.66
CA ARG A 40 18.02 0.10 -16.68
C ARG A 40 18.32 -1.17 -17.46
N CYS A 41 17.28 -1.91 -17.83
CA CYS A 41 17.39 -2.97 -18.84
C CYS A 41 17.94 -2.37 -20.15
N SER A 42 19.01 -2.95 -20.70
CA SER A 42 19.67 -2.45 -21.90
C SER A 42 18.88 -2.67 -23.19
N LYS A 43 17.86 -3.54 -23.17
CA LYS A 43 17.04 -3.87 -24.35
C LYS A 43 15.81 -2.96 -24.46
N CYS A 44 15.00 -2.87 -23.41
CA CYS A 44 13.76 -2.08 -23.44
C CYS A 44 13.91 -0.69 -22.83
N HIS A 45 14.88 -0.49 -21.94
CA HIS A 45 15.03 0.74 -21.16
C HIS A 45 13.78 1.15 -20.34
N ARG A 46 12.79 0.27 -20.17
CA ARG A 46 11.54 0.54 -19.43
C ARG A 46 11.56 0.06 -17.98
N THR A 47 12.38 -0.94 -17.67
CA THR A 47 12.53 -1.50 -16.31
C THR A 47 13.91 -1.21 -15.76
N SER A 48 14.00 -1.10 -14.43
CA SER A 48 15.19 -0.68 -13.71
C SER A 48 15.41 -1.55 -12.48
N TYR A 49 16.66 -1.87 -12.15
CA TYR A 49 16.99 -2.79 -11.07
C TYR A 49 18.08 -2.24 -10.16
N CYS A 50 17.95 -2.44 -8.85
CA CYS A 50 18.97 -2.06 -7.88
C CYS A 50 20.20 -2.99 -7.90
N SER A 51 20.07 -4.18 -8.52
CA SER A 51 21.18 -5.15 -8.60
C SER A 51 20.99 -6.13 -9.76
N ILE A 52 22.10 -6.76 -10.17
CA ILE A 52 22.10 -7.87 -11.14
C ILE A 52 21.27 -9.06 -10.60
N SER A 53 21.28 -9.28 -9.28
CA SER A 53 20.47 -10.31 -8.64
C SER A 53 18.97 -10.07 -8.86
N CYS A 54 18.50 -8.83 -8.64
CA CYS A 54 17.11 -8.45 -8.92
C CYS A 54 16.75 -8.60 -10.41
N GLN A 55 17.64 -8.16 -11.31
CA GLN A 55 17.43 -8.33 -12.75
C GLN A 55 17.29 -9.81 -13.15
N ARG A 56 18.16 -10.68 -12.64
CA ARG A 56 18.12 -12.13 -12.91
C ARG A 56 16.84 -12.77 -12.38
N LYS A 57 16.39 -12.38 -11.19
CA LYS A 57 15.13 -12.88 -10.61
C LYS A 57 13.91 -12.47 -11.46
N ASP A 58 13.83 -11.21 -11.88
CA ASP A 58 12.72 -10.73 -12.72
C ASP A 58 12.74 -11.32 -14.13
N TRP A 59 13.91 -11.78 -14.62
CA TRP A 59 14.07 -12.30 -15.98
C TRP A 59 13.13 -13.48 -16.30
N THR A 60 12.68 -14.24 -15.29
CA THR A 60 11.64 -15.27 -15.43
C THR A 60 10.39 -14.73 -16.14
N TYR A 61 9.99 -13.50 -15.82
CA TYR A 61 8.85 -12.81 -16.39
C TYR A 61 9.28 -11.78 -17.45
N HIS A 62 10.25 -10.94 -17.11
CA HIS A 62 10.65 -9.80 -17.92
C HIS A 62 11.04 -10.17 -19.35
N LYS A 63 11.66 -11.35 -19.56
CA LYS A 63 12.06 -11.82 -20.90
C LYS A 63 10.89 -11.89 -21.89
N HIS A 64 9.68 -12.15 -21.41
CA HIS A 64 8.46 -12.28 -22.22
C HIS A 64 7.81 -10.93 -22.55
N GLU A 65 7.93 -9.95 -21.65
CA GLU A 65 7.41 -8.59 -21.89
C GLU A 65 8.43 -7.67 -22.58
N CYS A 66 9.74 -7.91 -22.41
CA CYS A 66 10.82 -6.96 -22.71
C CYS A 66 10.78 -6.39 -24.14
N SER A 67 10.57 -7.21 -25.17
CA SER A 67 10.50 -6.72 -26.57
C SER A 67 9.20 -5.98 -26.88
N HIS A 68 8.17 -6.18 -26.07
CA HIS A 68 6.81 -5.73 -26.35
C HIS A 68 6.39 -4.52 -25.50
N LEU A 69 7.15 -4.15 -24.46
CA LEU A 69 6.81 -3.01 -23.61
C LEU A 69 6.62 -1.69 -24.37
N HIS A 70 7.17 -1.52 -25.56
CA HIS A 70 6.95 -0.30 -26.36
C HIS A 70 5.66 -0.33 -27.19
N THR A 71 5.03 -1.50 -27.35
CA THR A 71 3.82 -1.66 -28.16
C THR A 71 2.54 -1.49 -27.35
N ILE A 72 2.65 -1.44 -26.01
CA ILE A 72 1.50 -1.26 -25.13
C ILE A 72 1.21 0.22 -25.00
N ASN A 73 0.11 0.68 -25.58
CA ASN A 73 -0.31 2.08 -25.53
C ASN A 73 -1.27 2.36 -24.37
N ASP A 74 -2.15 1.41 -24.09
CA ASP A 74 -3.20 1.49 -23.08
C ASP A 74 -3.07 0.32 -22.10
N GLU A 75 -3.53 0.52 -20.86
CA GLU A 75 -3.54 -0.53 -19.84
C GLU A 75 -2.16 -1.15 -19.60
N TYR A 76 -1.11 -0.32 -19.62
CA TYR A 76 0.28 -0.76 -19.53
C TYR A 76 0.55 -1.65 -18.32
N ASP A 77 0.19 -1.18 -17.13
CA ASP A 77 0.43 -1.89 -15.87
C ASP A 77 -0.45 -3.15 -15.80
N LEU A 78 -1.74 -3.07 -16.16
CA LEU A 78 -2.65 -4.22 -16.14
C LEU A 78 -2.21 -5.32 -17.12
N THR A 79 -1.79 -4.95 -18.35
CA THR A 79 -1.30 -5.88 -19.36
C THR A 79 -0.09 -6.66 -18.85
N ARG A 80 0.86 -5.96 -18.22
CA ARG A 80 2.05 -6.58 -17.63
C ARG A 80 1.71 -7.51 -16.46
N LEU A 81 0.84 -7.07 -15.56
CA LEU A 81 0.44 -7.89 -14.42
C LEU A 81 -0.29 -9.17 -14.88
N PHE A 82 -1.19 -9.05 -15.86
CA PHE A 82 -1.93 -10.18 -16.40
C PHE A 82 -1.05 -11.15 -17.18
N LEU A 83 -0.08 -10.63 -17.95
CA LEU A 83 0.97 -11.45 -18.55
C LEU A 83 1.71 -12.29 -17.50
N ARG A 84 2.17 -11.65 -16.42
CA ARG A 84 2.88 -12.35 -15.34
C ARG A 84 2.01 -13.44 -14.71
N LEU A 85 0.72 -13.18 -14.51
CA LEU A 85 -0.25 -14.19 -14.04
C LEU A 85 -0.30 -15.40 -14.97
N ILE A 86 -0.43 -15.17 -16.29
CA ILE A 86 -0.51 -16.25 -17.29
C ILE A 86 0.77 -17.08 -17.31
N ILE A 87 1.95 -16.44 -17.31
CA ILE A 87 3.24 -17.13 -17.25
C ILE A 87 3.32 -18.00 -16.00
N ARG A 88 2.95 -17.43 -14.84
CA ARG A 88 3.03 -18.14 -13.57
C ARG A 88 2.06 -19.34 -13.55
N TYR A 89 0.82 -19.13 -13.98
CA TYR A 89 -0.19 -20.18 -14.05
C TYR A 89 0.21 -21.32 -15.00
N LYS A 90 0.89 -21.04 -16.12
CA LYS A 90 1.44 -22.09 -17.01
C LYS A 90 2.52 -22.95 -16.33
N GLN A 91 3.21 -22.43 -15.32
CA GLN A 91 4.30 -23.13 -14.64
C GLN A 91 3.80 -24.03 -13.52
N ASP A 92 2.79 -23.62 -12.77
CA ASP A 92 2.39 -24.28 -11.52
C ASP A 92 0.90 -24.58 -11.41
N HIS A 93 0.10 -24.20 -12.42
CA HIS A 93 -1.36 -24.37 -12.47
C HIS A 93 -2.12 -23.78 -11.27
N GLY A 94 -1.62 -22.68 -10.70
CA GLY A 94 -2.28 -22.04 -9.57
C GLY A 94 -2.01 -22.75 -8.26
N ILE A 95 -0.74 -23.11 -8.02
CA ILE A 95 -0.33 -23.88 -6.85
C ILE A 95 -0.82 -23.25 -5.54
N GLU A 96 -1.16 -24.12 -4.61
CA GLU A 96 -1.53 -23.76 -3.26
C GLU A 96 -0.35 -23.13 -2.50
N ASN A 97 -0.58 -22.01 -1.81
CA ASN A 97 0.42 -21.44 -0.92
C ASN A 97 0.58 -22.24 0.38
N THR A 98 1.71 -22.06 1.06
CA THR A 98 2.02 -22.83 2.27
C THR A 98 1.22 -22.39 3.48
N SER A 99 0.90 -21.10 3.60
CA SER A 99 0.40 -20.49 4.84
C SER A 99 -1.12 -20.59 4.98
N THR A 100 -1.88 -20.17 3.96
CA THR A 100 -3.35 -20.18 4.00
C THR A 100 -3.98 -21.34 3.25
N LYS A 101 -3.19 -22.15 2.56
CA LYS A 101 -3.67 -23.23 1.70
C LYS A 101 -4.58 -22.71 0.57
N ARG A 102 -4.38 -21.45 0.16
CA ARG A 102 -5.14 -20.78 -0.89
C ARG A 102 -4.45 -20.97 -2.24
N SER A 103 -5.25 -21.16 -3.27
CA SER A 103 -4.86 -21.32 -4.68
C SER A 103 -5.50 -20.24 -5.55
N ILE A 104 -5.12 -20.18 -6.83
CA ILE A 104 -5.76 -19.27 -7.80
C ILE A 104 -7.25 -19.58 -7.97
N SER A 105 -7.65 -20.85 -7.90
CA SER A 105 -9.04 -21.29 -8.04
C SER A 105 -9.96 -20.81 -6.92
N ASP A 106 -9.41 -20.43 -5.76
CA ASP A 106 -10.19 -19.96 -4.60
C ASP A 106 -10.51 -18.45 -4.66
N LEU A 107 -10.08 -17.76 -5.72
CA LEU A 107 -10.30 -16.32 -5.86
C LEU A 107 -11.74 -16.03 -6.30
N THR A 108 -12.29 -14.91 -5.84
CA THR A 108 -13.57 -14.42 -6.36
C THR A 108 -13.40 -13.91 -7.78
N THR A 109 -14.34 -14.22 -8.67
CA THR A 109 -14.26 -13.83 -10.09
C THR A 109 -15.13 -12.63 -10.44
N HIS A 110 -16.36 -12.55 -9.94
CA HIS A 110 -17.40 -11.64 -10.46
C HIS A 110 -17.51 -11.70 -12.00
N GLU A 111 -17.39 -12.91 -12.57
CA GLU A 111 -17.32 -13.13 -14.03
C GLU A 111 -18.54 -12.55 -14.76
N ASN A 112 -19.74 -12.75 -14.22
CA ASN A 112 -20.98 -12.25 -14.81
C ASN A 112 -21.04 -10.72 -14.77
N GLU A 113 -20.65 -10.11 -13.66
CA GLU A 113 -20.63 -8.65 -13.50
C GLU A 113 -19.61 -8.02 -14.45
N ILE A 114 -18.40 -8.60 -14.55
CA ILE A 114 -17.35 -8.12 -15.46
C ILE A 114 -17.75 -8.28 -16.92
N TYR A 115 -18.41 -9.40 -17.29
CA TYR A 115 -18.89 -9.60 -18.66
C TYR A 115 -19.94 -8.56 -19.07
N ASN A 116 -20.82 -8.19 -18.15
CA ASN A 116 -21.86 -7.18 -18.40
C ASN A 116 -21.37 -5.73 -18.26
N ASP A 117 -20.24 -5.51 -17.60
CA ASP A 117 -19.54 -4.23 -17.53
C ASP A 117 -18.83 -3.93 -18.85
N LYS A 118 -19.47 -3.08 -19.68
CA LYS A 118 -18.95 -2.72 -21.01
C LYS A 118 -17.52 -2.18 -20.98
N GLN A 119 -17.15 -1.40 -19.96
CA GLN A 119 -15.83 -0.81 -19.87
C GLN A 119 -14.79 -1.86 -19.50
N ARG A 120 -15.10 -2.69 -18.51
CA ARG A 120 -14.15 -3.72 -18.04
C ARG A 120 -14.00 -4.87 -19.04
N TYR A 121 -15.08 -5.26 -19.71
CA TYR A 121 -15.00 -6.25 -20.78
C TYR A 121 -14.20 -5.73 -21.99
N LYS A 122 -14.35 -4.45 -22.37
CA LYS A 122 -13.50 -3.82 -23.39
C LYS A 122 -12.03 -3.82 -22.98
N THR A 123 -11.75 -3.54 -21.71
CA THR A 123 -10.40 -3.60 -21.13
C THR A 123 -9.81 -5.00 -21.27
N PHE A 124 -10.57 -6.04 -20.93
CA PHE A 124 -10.17 -7.44 -21.16
C PHE A 124 -9.84 -7.71 -22.63
N GLN A 125 -10.70 -7.29 -23.56
CA GLN A 125 -10.49 -7.52 -24.99
C GLN A 125 -9.18 -6.89 -25.49
N LEU A 126 -8.86 -5.68 -25.04
CA LEU A 126 -7.60 -5.00 -25.39
C LEU A 126 -6.38 -5.75 -24.86
N VAL A 127 -6.38 -6.08 -23.56
CA VAL A 127 -5.29 -6.83 -22.93
C VAL A 127 -5.12 -8.20 -23.59
N TYR A 128 -6.23 -8.91 -23.84
CA TYR A 128 -6.23 -10.19 -24.54
C TYR A 128 -5.61 -10.07 -25.93
N GLN A 129 -5.94 -9.04 -26.71
CA GLN A 129 -5.35 -8.83 -28.03
C GLN A 129 -3.83 -8.62 -27.98
N TYR A 130 -3.33 -7.81 -27.04
CA TYR A 130 -1.88 -7.65 -26.85
C TYR A 130 -1.20 -8.99 -26.57
N LEU A 131 -1.67 -9.72 -25.57
CA LEU A 131 -1.02 -10.96 -25.14
C LEU A 131 -1.16 -12.09 -26.18
N LYS A 132 -2.27 -12.12 -26.92
CA LYS A 132 -2.47 -13.02 -28.05
C LYS A 132 -1.47 -12.73 -29.18
N SER A 133 -1.19 -11.47 -29.47
CA SER A 133 -0.20 -11.07 -30.48
C SER A 133 1.25 -11.40 -30.12
N TRP A 134 1.52 -11.74 -28.86
CA TRP A 134 2.85 -12.15 -28.38
C TRP A 134 2.94 -13.67 -28.16
N ASP A 135 1.97 -14.43 -28.70
CA ASP A 135 1.88 -15.90 -28.63
C ASP A 135 1.85 -16.47 -27.19
N LEU A 136 1.31 -15.72 -26.24
CA LEU A 136 1.33 -16.11 -24.82
C LEU A 136 0.21 -17.07 -24.41
N PHE A 137 -0.82 -17.22 -25.23
CA PHE A 137 -2.02 -18.01 -24.91
C PHE A 137 -2.01 -19.41 -25.49
N GLU A 138 -0.90 -19.86 -26.09
CA GLU A 138 -0.77 -21.24 -26.56
C GLU A 138 -1.19 -22.24 -25.46
N ASN A 139 -2.07 -23.17 -25.82
CA ASN A 139 -2.58 -24.24 -24.96
C ASN A 139 -3.43 -23.78 -23.75
N ILE A 140 -4.02 -22.59 -23.77
CA ILE A 140 -5.00 -22.15 -22.77
C ILE A 140 -6.31 -21.78 -23.45
N ALA A 141 -7.43 -22.33 -22.95
CA ALA A 141 -8.76 -21.98 -23.43
C ALA A 141 -9.11 -20.52 -23.13
N GLU A 142 -9.74 -19.81 -24.08
CA GLU A 142 -10.15 -18.41 -23.93
C GLU A 142 -11.02 -18.17 -22.70
N LYS A 143 -11.92 -19.12 -22.38
CA LYS A 143 -12.74 -19.08 -21.16
C LYS A 143 -11.88 -19.00 -19.90
N LEU A 144 -10.84 -19.81 -19.80
CA LEU A 144 -9.93 -19.80 -18.65
C LEU A 144 -9.11 -18.51 -18.60
N ILE A 145 -8.74 -17.94 -19.75
CA ILE A 145 -8.05 -16.65 -19.81
C ILE A 145 -8.96 -15.54 -19.26
N PHE A 146 -10.23 -15.51 -19.66
CA PHE A 146 -11.19 -14.56 -19.11
C PHE A 146 -11.41 -14.76 -17.61
N GLU A 147 -11.53 -16.00 -17.15
CA GLU A 147 -11.66 -16.32 -15.72
C GLU A 147 -10.43 -15.83 -14.92
N LEU A 148 -9.22 -16.07 -15.41
CA LEU A 148 -7.98 -15.57 -14.79
C LEU A 148 -7.93 -14.04 -14.76
N PHE A 149 -8.40 -13.38 -15.82
CA PHE A 149 -8.50 -11.92 -15.84
C PHE A 149 -9.45 -11.42 -14.74
N CYS A 150 -10.62 -12.05 -14.63
CA CYS A 150 -11.62 -11.74 -13.60
C CYS A 150 -11.02 -11.90 -12.19
N ARG A 151 -10.35 -13.03 -11.93
CA ARG A 151 -9.63 -13.28 -10.66
C ARG A 151 -8.60 -12.20 -10.37
N LEU A 152 -7.82 -11.80 -11.38
CA LEU A 152 -6.79 -10.78 -11.21
C LEU A 152 -7.39 -9.43 -10.79
N VAL A 153 -8.36 -8.92 -11.56
CA VAL A 153 -8.84 -7.55 -11.38
C VAL A 153 -9.66 -7.35 -10.10
N ILE A 154 -10.22 -8.42 -9.53
CA ILE A 154 -10.96 -8.39 -8.26
C ILE A 154 -10.05 -8.50 -7.04
N ASN A 155 -8.95 -9.25 -7.13
CA ASN A 155 -8.16 -9.66 -5.96
C ASN A 155 -6.77 -9.00 -5.89
N THR A 156 -6.42 -8.13 -6.85
CA THR A 156 -5.14 -7.43 -6.87
C THR A 156 -5.10 -6.35 -5.79
N LEU A 157 -4.01 -6.33 -5.02
CA LEU A 157 -3.70 -5.27 -4.07
C LEU A 157 -2.77 -4.23 -4.69
N THR A 158 -3.00 -2.96 -4.35
CA THR A 158 -2.03 -1.90 -4.57
C THR A 158 -0.89 -2.04 -3.56
N ILE A 159 0.34 -2.11 -4.07
CA ILE A 159 1.57 -2.15 -3.28
C ILE A 159 2.00 -0.72 -3.01
N HIS A 160 2.26 -0.42 -1.73
CA HIS A 160 2.70 0.89 -1.29
C HIS A 160 4.20 0.89 -0.94
N ASP A 161 4.85 2.04 -1.09
CA ASP A 161 6.21 2.26 -0.61
C ASP A 161 6.30 2.01 0.91
N THR A 162 7.45 1.52 1.36
CA THR A 162 7.67 1.09 2.73
C THR A 162 7.71 2.24 3.74
N ILE A 163 8.06 3.46 3.32
CA ILE A 163 8.21 4.59 4.24
C ILE A 163 7.03 5.55 4.11
N ASP A 164 6.73 5.99 2.89
CA ASP A 164 5.77 7.08 2.66
C ASP A 164 4.36 6.59 2.29
N PHE A 165 4.16 5.27 2.18
CA PHE A 165 2.91 4.62 1.78
C PHE A 165 2.34 5.10 0.44
N LYS A 166 3.19 5.64 -0.43
CA LYS A 166 2.81 5.99 -1.80
C LYS A 166 2.51 4.72 -2.60
N SER A 167 1.44 4.70 -3.38
CA SER A 167 1.18 3.62 -4.34
C SER A 167 2.28 3.53 -5.40
N ILE A 168 2.95 2.38 -5.49
CA ILE A 168 4.10 2.18 -6.39
C ILE A 168 3.96 0.96 -7.32
N GLY A 169 3.04 0.05 -7.03
CA GLY A 169 2.87 -1.16 -7.82
C GLY A 169 1.59 -1.91 -7.51
N TYR A 170 1.48 -3.09 -8.09
CA TYR A 170 0.31 -3.95 -7.97
C TYR A 170 0.76 -5.40 -7.80
N GLY A 171 0.06 -6.16 -6.96
CA GLY A 171 0.38 -7.56 -6.75
C GLY A 171 -0.83 -8.39 -6.33
N LEU A 172 -0.82 -9.65 -6.76
CA LEU A 172 -1.79 -10.65 -6.34
C LEU A 172 -1.21 -11.45 -5.18
N TYR A 173 -1.77 -11.29 -3.98
CA TYR A 173 -1.30 -11.95 -2.75
C TYR A 173 -2.34 -12.96 -2.29
N LEU A 174 -2.17 -14.25 -2.64
CA LEU A 174 -3.18 -15.29 -2.41
C LEU A 174 -3.60 -15.43 -0.94
N ASP A 175 -2.66 -15.27 -0.01
CA ASP A 175 -2.93 -15.32 1.44
C ASP A 175 -3.77 -14.13 1.93
N ALA A 176 -3.73 -13.00 1.22
CA ALA A 176 -4.45 -11.78 1.62
C ALA A 176 -5.89 -11.73 1.11
N THR A 177 -6.27 -12.62 0.20
CA THR A 177 -7.56 -12.52 -0.51
C THR A 177 -8.69 -13.26 0.21
N ILE A 178 -8.42 -13.75 1.43
CA ILE A 178 -9.43 -14.19 2.42
C ILE A 178 -10.02 -13.01 3.21
N TYR A 179 -9.33 -11.88 3.30
CA TYR A 179 -9.73 -10.76 4.15
C TYR A 179 -10.68 -9.84 3.40
N ASN A 180 -11.93 -9.76 3.85
CA ASN A 180 -12.92 -8.88 3.26
C ASN A 180 -12.68 -7.40 3.60
N HIS A 181 -13.38 -6.54 2.86
CA HIS A 181 -13.36 -5.11 3.07
C HIS A 181 -14.19 -4.65 4.27
N SER A 182 -13.68 -3.68 5.02
CA SER A 182 -14.48 -2.77 5.86
C SER A 182 -13.95 -1.33 5.75
N CYS A 183 -14.85 -0.33 5.76
CA CYS A 183 -14.45 1.08 5.90
C CYS A 183 -14.03 1.44 7.34
N MET A 184 -14.17 0.48 8.27
CA MET A 184 -13.64 0.51 9.64
C MET A 184 -12.92 -0.81 9.87
N PRO A 185 -11.72 -0.98 9.27
CA PRO A 185 -11.05 -2.26 9.23
C PRO A 185 -10.45 -2.62 10.59
N THR A 186 -10.34 -3.93 10.86
CA THR A 186 -9.71 -4.46 12.07
C THR A 186 -8.22 -4.75 11.89
N CYS A 187 -7.78 -4.82 10.64
CA CYS A 187 -6.39 -5.03 10.24
C CYS A 187 -5.97 -3.99 9.19
N HIS A 188 -4.67 -3.81 9.00
CA HIS A 188 -4.14 -3.12 7.84
C HIS A 188 -3.03 -3.92 7.17
N THR A 189 -2.72 -3.54 5.95
CA THR A 189 -1.65 -4.11 5.12
C THR A 189 -0.40 -3.24 5.22
N ILE A 190 0.76 -3.87 5.41
CA ILE A 190 2.06 -3.22 5.49
C ILE A 190 2.98 -3.83 4.44
N PHE A 191 3.69 -3.01 3.69
CA PHE A 191 4.60 -3.45 2.63
C PHE A 191 6.06 -3.14 2.97
N ASN A 192 6.91 -4.15 2.89
CA ASN A 192 8.37 -4.01 2.86
C ASN A 192 8.89 -4.48 1.50
N GLY A 193 9.04 -3.56 0.56
CA GLY A 193 9.17 -3.90 -0.86
C GLY A 193 7.97 -4.72 -1.33
N ILE A 194 8.22 -5.93 -1.82
CA ILE A 194 7.16 -6.87 -2.24
C ILE A 194 6.60 -7.73 -1.10
N TYR A 195 7.11 -7.64 0.13
CA TYR A 195 6.61 -8.45 1.22
C TYR A 195 5.41 -7.76 1.88
N LEU A 196 4.28 -8.46 1.95
CA LEU A 196 3.08 -8.02 2.64
C LEU A 196 3.03 -8.61 4.05
N SER A 197 2.59 -7.81 5.02
CA SER A 197 2.16 -8.28 6.35
C SER A 197 0.76 -7.74 6.66
N ILE A 198 -0.03 -8.55 7.36
CA ILE A 198 -1.39 -8.18 7.82
C ILE A 198 -1.38 -8.13 9.33
N ARG A 199 -1.61 -6.94 9.87
CA ARG A 199 -1.44 -6.67 11.30
C ARG A 199 -2.71 -6.07 11.90
N THR A 200 -3.10 -6.55 13.08
CA THR A 200 -4.32 -6.12 13.76
C THR A 200 -4.16 -4.70 14.33
N ILE A 201 -5.19 -3.87 14.22
CA ILE A 201 -5.23 -2.49 14.74
C ILE A 201 -6.42 -2.19 15.64
N SER A 202 -7.36 -3.11 15.71
CA SER A 202 -8.43 -3.14 16.69
C SER A 202 -8.78 -4.59 17.02
N ASP A 203 -9.69 -4.77 17.97
CA ASP A 203 -10.26 -6.08 18.27
C ASP A 203 -11.00 -6.67 17.07
N GLN A 204 -11.10 -8.00 17.05
CA GLN A 204 -11.87 -8.73 16.05
C GLN A 204 -13.35 -8.36 16.17
N LEU A 205 -14.00 -8.12 15.02
CA LEU A 205 -15.42 -7.81 14.95
C LEU A 205 -16.16 -8.97 14.30
N ASN A 206 -17.24 -9.45 14.94
CA ASN A 206 -18.10 -10.52 14.39
C ASN A 206 -17.33 -11.78 13.94
N ASN A 207 -16.24 -12.14 14.63
CA ASN A 207 -15.35 -13.24 14.27
C ASN A 207 -14.68 -13.11 12.89
N GLU A 208 -14.55 -11.89 12.37
CA GLU A 208 -13.92 -11.61 11.08
C GLU A 208 -12.79 -10.58 11.19
N TRP A 209 -11.72 -10.82 10.44
CA TRP A 209 -10.64 -9.86 10.22
C TRP A 209 -10.85 -9.17 8.88
N THR A 210 -10.84 -7.85 8.86
CA THR A 210 -11.11 -7.05 7.66
C THR A 210 -9.99 -6.07 7.39
N ILE A 211 -9.76 -5.78 6.12
CA ILE A 211 -8.82 -4.76 5.64
C ILE A 211 -9.57 -3.69 4.85
N ASN A 212 -8.91 -2.59 4.50
CA ASN A 212 -9.46 -1.63 3.54
C ASN A 212 -8.97 -1.92 2.13
N TYR A 213 -9.87 -1.87 1.15
CA TYR A 213 -9.58 -2.06 -0.28
C TYR A 213 -9.40 -0.74 -1.03
N ILE A 214 -9.78 0.35 -0.36
CA ILE A 214 -9.94 1.68 -0.91
C ILE A 214 -9.36 2.69 0.08
N ASP A 215 -9.19 3.93 -0.37
CA ASP A 215 -8.87 5.04 0.50
C ASP A 215 -10.02 5.30 1.48
N LEU A 216 -9.67 5.40 2.76
CA LEU A 216 -10.61 5.63 3.86
C LEU A 216 -10.85 7.12 4.11
N LEU A 217 -10.06 8.01 3.49
CA LEU A 217 -10.19 9.47 3.56
C LEU A 217 -11.07 10.04 2.44
N GLU A 218 -11.82 9.18 1.75
CA GLU A 218 -12.83 9.55 0.77
C GLU A 218 -14.23 9.67 1.39
N LEU A 219 -15.12 10.47 0.77
CA LEU A 219 -16.52 10.60 1.16
C LEU A 219 -17.27 9.27 1.04
N TYR A 220 -18.34 9.08 1.83
CA TYR A 220 -19.16 7.87 1.78
C TYR A 220 -19.60 7.50 0.35
N GLU A 221 -20.09 8.47 -0.42
CA GLU A 221 -20.54 8.27 -1.79
C GLU A 221 -19.40 7.79 -2.69
N ASN A 222 -18.22 8.40 -2.57
CA ASN A 222 -17.02 8.03 -3.32
C ASN A 222 -16.52 6.63 -2.94
N ARG A 223 -16.51 6.30 -1.63
CA ARG A 223 -16.14 4.96 -1.15
C ARG A 223 -17.08 3.90 -1.72
N GLN A 224 -18.40 4.11 -1.63
CA GLN A 224 -19.39 3.16 -2.17
C GLN A 224 -19.32 3.06 -3.70
N GLN A 225 -19.11 4.18 -4.40
CA GLN A 225 -18.93 4.16 -5.85
C GLN A 225 -17.68 3.36 -6.22
N CYS A 226 -16.54 3.61 -5.56
CA CYS A 226 -15.30 2.89 -5.79
C CYS A 226 -15.47 1.38 -5.56
N LEU A 227 -16.15 0.98 -4.48
CA LEU A 227 -16.41 -0.43 -4.20
C LEU A 227 -17.32 -1.09 -5.24
N ARG A 228 -18.39 -0.41 -5.66
CA ARG A 228 -19.30 -0.93 -6.70
C ARG A 228 -18.61 -1.04 -8.06
N SER A 229 -17.83 -0.04 -8.45
CA SER A 229 -17.15 -0.02 -9.75
C SER A 229 -15.99 -1.01 -9.83
N ASN A 230 -15.24 -1.21 -8.74
CA ASN A 230 -14.04 -2.04 -8.77
C ASN A 230 -14.26 -3.48 -8.26
N TYR A 231 -15.23 -3.68 -7.37
CA TYR A 231 -15.46 -4.95 -6.66
C TYR A 231 -16.92 -5.44 -6.68
N TYR A 232 -17.84 -4.73 -7.34
CA TYR A 232 -19.23 -5.14 -7.55
C TYR A 232 -20.06 -5.42 -6.27
N PHE A 233 -19.70 -4.80 -5.14
CA PHE A 233 -20.50 -4.89 -3.91
C PHE A 233 -20.74 -3.51 -3.27
N THR A 234 -21.71 -3.45 -2.36
CA THR A 234 -22.01 -2.27 -1.52
C THR A 234 -21.59 -2.56 -0.08
N CYS A 235 -20.78 -1.70 0.53
CA CYS A 235 -20.33 -1.92 1.90
C CYS A 235 -21.44 -1.60 2.90
N GLN A 236 -21.65 -2.50 3.87
CA GLN A 236 -22.63 -2.35 4.94
C GLN A 236 -21.98 -2.33 6.33
N CYS A 237 -20.69 -1.94 6.41
CA CYS A 237 -20.02 -1.82 7.70
C CYS A 237 -20.64 -0.69 8.56
N LYS A 238 -20.36 -0.69 9.87
CA LYS A 238 -20.89 0.30 10.83
C LYS A 238 -20.72 1.75 10.34
N ARG A 239 -19.52 2.14 9.92
CA ARG A 239 -19.23 3.49 9.39
C ARG A 239 -20.12 3.86 8.20
N CYS A 240 -20.38 2.91 7.29
CA CYS A 240 -21.23 3.11 6.12
C CYS A 240 -22.73 3.17 6.47
N LEU A 241 -23.17 2.41 7.48
CA LEU A 241 -24.56 2.42 7.93
C LEU A 241 -24.90 3.68 8.73
N GLU A 242 -23.96 4.18 9.53
CA GLU A 242 -24.13 5.42 10.29
C GLU A 242 -24.16 6.65 9.36
N ASN A 243 -23.31 6.65 8.33
CA ASN A 243 -23.19 7.73 7.33
C ASN A 243 -23.22 9.13 7.98
N ASP A 244 -22.32 9.37 8.94
CA ASP A 244 -22.29 10.62 9.69
C ASP A 244 -22.03 11.81 8.78
N LYS A 245 -22.99 12.73 8.70
CA LYS A 245 -22.88 13.95 7.88
C LYS A 245 -21.77 14.89 8.36
N HIS A 246 -21.35 14.80 9.62
CA HIS A 246 -20.22 15.60 10.13
C HIS A 246 -18.88 15.10 9.57
N GLU A 247 -18.82 13.85 9.07
CA GLU A 247 -17.62 13.28 8.46
C GLU A 247 -17.18 14.09 7.23
N LEU A 248 -18.13 14.62 6.45
CA LEU A 248 -17.86 15.50 5.30
C LEU A 248 -17.04 16.73 5.71
N ILE A 249 -17.48 17.44 6.74
CA ILE A 249 -16.78 18.65 7.23
C ILE A 249 -15.37 18.30 7.71
N LEU A 250 -15.20 17.13 8.30
CA LEU A 250 -13.91 16.69 8.82
C LEU A 250 -12.95 16.29 7.68
N LEU A 251 -13.44 15.60 6.65
CA LEU A 251 -12.65 15.23 5.48
C LEU A 251 -12.20 16.47 4.69
N ASP A 252 -13.07 17.47 4.54
CA ASP A 252 -12.70 18.76 3.92
C ASP A 252 -11.57 19.45 4.70
N LYS A 253 -11.65 19.43 6.04
CA LYS A 253 -10.59 19.97 6.91
C LYS A 253 -9.28 19.20 6.78
N ILE A 254 -9.34 17.88 6.71
CA ILE A 254 -8.15 17.04 6.49
C ILE A 254 -7.48 17.44 5.18
N HIS A 255 -8.24 17.46 4.08
CA HIS A 255 -7.68 17.78 2.77
C HIS A 255 -7.08 19.20 2.74
N HIS A 256 -7.76 20.17 3.37
CA HIS A 256 -7.26 21.53 3.48
C HIS A 256 -5.93 21.62 4.25
N GLU A 257 -5.84 20.97 5.41
CA GLU A 257 -4.64 20.99 6.24
C GLU A 257 -3.48 20.20 5.63
N GLU A 258 -3.73 19.10 4.91
CA GLU A 258 -2.69 18.39 4.15
C GLU A 258 -2.08 19.32 3.10
N GLN A 259 -2.92 20.01 2.32
CA GLN A 259 -2.46 20.97 1.31
C GLN A 259 -1.69 22.16 1.93
N GLN A 260 -2.16 22.70 3.07
CA GLN A 260 -1.44 23.77 3.76
C GLN A 260 -0.10 23.27 4.30
N MET A 261 -0.08 22.12 4.96
CA MET A 261 1.15 21.53 5.50
C MET A 261 2.21 21.34 4.40
N ASP A 262 1.85 20.74 3.27
CA ASP A 262 2.76 20.55 2.14
C ASP A 262 3.25 21.88 1.56
N LYS A 263 2.35 22.87 1.41
CA LYS A 263 2.69 24.22 0.94
C LYS A 263 3.66 24.91 1.88
N PHE A 264 3.50 24.79 3.20
CA PHE A 264 4.38 25.38 4.20
C PHE A 264 5.74 24.69 4.24
N ILE A 265 5.77 23.34 4.18
CA ILE A 265 7.02 22.57 4.05
C ILE A 265 7.82 23.01 2.82
N ASN A 266 7.16 23.14 1.66
CA ASN A 266 7.83 23.58 0.43
C ASN A 266 8.36 25.01 0.49
N LYS A 267 7.82 25.86 1.38
CA LYS A 267 8.29 27.22 1.64
C LYS A 267 9.30 27.31 2.79
N ASN A 268 9.66 26.18 3.41
CA ASN A 268 10.45 26.11 4.65
C ASN A 268 9.80 26.85 5.84
N ASP A 269 8.48 26.98 5.84
CA ASP A 269 7.71 27.56 6.95
C ASP A 269 7.28 26.45 7.93
N PHE A 270 8.24 25.98 8.73
CA PHE A 270 8.03 24.79 9.55
C PHE A 270 7.10 25.02 10.74
N PHE A 271 6.94 26.26 11.20
CA PHE A 271 6.01 26.59 12.29
C PHE A 271 4.56 26.42 11.85
N ASP A 272 4.19 27.01 10.71
CA ASP A 272 2.82 26.87 10.19
C ASP A 272 2.56 25.44 9.69
N ALA A 273 3.57 24.76 9.13
CA ALA A 273 3.49 23.33 8.83
C ALA A 273 3.20 22.49 10.09
N TYR A 274 3.84 22.81 11.21
CA TYR A 274 3.60 22.16 12.50
C TYR A 274 2.18 22.39 13.00
N GLN A 275 1.62 23.61 12.88
CA GLN A 275 0.24 23.89 13.26
C GLN A 275 -0.76 23.07 12.43
N SER A 276 -0.60 23.03 11.10
CA SER A 276 -1.41 22.17 10.24
C SER A 276 -1.28 20.69 10.59
N SER A 277 -0.05 20.23 10.85
CA SER A 277 0.23 18.85 11.28
C SER A 277 -0.47 18.49 12.61
N LYS A 278 -0.51 19.42 13.56
CA LYS A 278 -1.21 19.25 14.84
C LYS A 278 -2.72 19.10 14.64
N ASN A 279 -3.33 19.96 13.83
CA ASN A 279 -4.76 19.87 13.50
C ASN A 279 -5.10 18.52 12.83
N LEU A 280 -4.23 18.06 11.92
CA LEU A 280 -4.38 16.76 11.26
C LEU A 280 -4.34 15.58 12.24
N CYS A 281 -3.51 15.62 13.28
CA CYS A 281 -3.50 14.55 14.30
C CYS A 281 -4.88 14.38 14.95
N ASP A 282 -5.53 15.49 15.30
CA ASP A 282 -6.88 15.48 15.88
C ASP A 282 -7.93 15.00 14.88
N TYR A 283 -7.84 15.43 13.61
CA TYR A 283 -8.82 15.06 12.61
C TYR A 283 -8.71 13.59 12.18
N TYR A 284 -7.50 13.07 11.98
CA TYR A 284 -7.31 11.66 11.64
C TYR A 284 -7.82 10.72 12.72
N SER A 285 -7.61 11.05 13.99
CA SER A 285 -8.03 10.21 15.13
C SER A 285 -9.55 9.97 15.20
N LYS A 286 -10.34 10.81 14.53
CA LYS A 286 -11.81 10.73 14.47
C LYS A 286 -12.32 9.95 13.27
N ILE A 287 -11.49 9.74 12.23
CA ILE A 287 -11.86 9.06 10.99
C ILE A 287 -11.27 7.65 10.92
N LEU A 288 -9.98 7.52 11.26
CA LEU A 288 -9.22 6.29 11.09
C LEU A 288 -9.06 5.57 12.43
N PRO A 289 -8.95 4.22 12.42
CA PRO A 289 -8.62 3.47 13.62
C PRO A 289 -7.35 4.00 14.27
N PHE A 290 -7.30 3.99 15.60
CA PHE A 290 -6.21 4.61 16.36
C PHE A 290 -4.83 4.14 15.86
N TYR A 291 -4.58 2.84 15.74
CA TYR A 291 -3.29 2.30 15.27
C TYR A 291 -3.18 2.12 13.75
N HIS A 292 -4.02 2.79 12.96
CA HIS A 292 -3.94 2.73 11.51
C HIS A 292 -2.57 3.20 11.01
N ALA A 293 -2.07 2.56 9.94
CA ALA A 293 -0.74 2.82 9.41
C ALA A 293 -0.52 4.29 9.04
N TYR A 294 -1.47 4.87 8.29
CA TYR A 294 -1.40 6.27 7.85
C TYR A 294 -1.35 7.27 9.01
N VAL A 295 -2.12 7.02 10.08
CA VAL A 295 -2.11 7.85 11.30
C VAL A 295 -0.72 7.80 11.93
N SER A 296 -0.13 6.62 11.98
CA SER A 296 1.22 6.42 12.54
C SER A 296 2.30 7.13 11.73
N LEU A 297 2.22 7.08 10.40
CA LEU A 297 3.09 7.86 9.52
C LEU A 297 2.93 9.37 9.75
N HIS A 298 1.70 9.86 9.91
CA HIS A 298 1.45 11.27 10.19
C HIS A 298 2.05 11.70 11.54
N HIS A 299 1.94 10.89 12.59
CA HIS A 299 2.61 11.16 13.87
C HIS A 299 4.14 11.21 13.74
N VAL A 300 4.75 10.43 12.86
CA VAL A 300 6.18 10.53 12.55
C VAL A 300 6.51 11.85 11.85
N LYS A 301 5.70 12.29 10.88
CA LYS A 301 5.85 13.61 10.23
C LYS A 301 5.70 14.75 11.24
N HIS A 302 4.70 14.67 12.11
CA HIS A 302 4.48 15.63 13.19
C HIS A 302 5.68 15.72 14.13
N LEU A 303 6.19 14.57 14.60
CA LEU A 303 7.37 14.52 15.46
C LEU A 303 8.59 15.15 14.78
N LYS A 304 8.82 14.91 13.48
CA LYS A 304 9.93 15.54 12.75
C LYS A 304 9.85 17.07 12.75
N LEU A 305 8.65 17.63 12.58
CA LEU A 305 8.42 19.08 12.66
C LEU A 305 8.64 19.59 14.10
N GLU A 306 8.15 18.86 15.10
CA GLU A 306 8.32 19.21 16.50
C GLU A 306 9.80 19.24 16.91
N LEU A 307 10.57 18.21 16.52
CA LEU A 307 12.01 18.14 16.76
C LEU A 307 12.78 19.25 16.04
N PHE A 308 12.35 19.64 14.84
CA PHE A 308 12.95 20.76 14.12
C PHE A 308 12.73 22.09 14.85
N LEU A 309 11.59 22.25 15.52
CA LEU A 309 11.21 23.44 16.29
C LEU A 309 11.57 23.34 17.78
N ALA A 310 12.37 22.34 18.16
CA ALA A 310 12.64 21.98 19.55
C ALA A 310 13.04 23.15 20.46
N ASP A 311 13.87 24.07 19.97
CA ASP A 311 14.35 25.22 20.77
C ASP A 311 13.22 26.21 21.15
N THR A 312 12.05 26.09 20.53
CA THR A 312 10.84 26.90 20.83
C THR A 312 9.79 26.15 21.65
N MET A 313 10.08 24.90 22.04
CA MET A 313 9.12 23.99 22.65
C MET A 313 9.62 23.45 23.99
N SER A 314 8.69 22.91 24.79
CA SER A 314 9.05 22.27 26.07
C SER A 314 9.61 20.87 25.83
N ASP A 315 10.79 20.62 26.39
CA ASP A 315 11.43 19.30 26.45
C ASP A 315 10.50 18.18 26.92
N ILE A 316 9.59 18.48 27.86
CA ILE A 316 8.61 17.50 28.39
C ILE A 316 7.60 17.11 27.31
N THR A 317 7.13 18.07 26.51
CA THR A 317 6.18 17.84 25.43
C THR A 317 6.83 16.94 24.36
N ILE A 318 8.05 17.29 23.94
CA ILE A 318 8.79 16.55 22.92
C ILE A 318 9.02 15.11 23.38
N GLN A 319 9.48 14.89 24.61
CA GLN A 319 9.68 13.53 25.15
C GLN A 319 8.39 12.71 25.18
N SER A 320 7.26 13.34 25.50
CA SER A 320 5.95 12.70 25.46
C SER A 320 5.56 12.30 24.03
N THR A 321 5.72 13.20 23.05
CA THR A 321 5.44 12.92 21.64
C THR A 321 6.33 11.80 21.13
N MET A 322 7.64 11.83 21.42
CA MET A 322 8.59 10.78 21.03
C MET A 322 8.15 9.41 21.54
N LYS A 323 7.80 9.31 22.83
CA LYS A 323 7.35 8.05 23.44
C LYS A 323 6.08 7.54 22.76
N ASN A 324 5.08 8.41 22.56
CA ASN A 324 3.82 8.05 21.92
C ASN A 324 4.04 7.58 20.47
N THR A 325 4.80 8.34 19.68
CA THR A 325 5.07 8.03 18.28
C THR A 325 5.85 6.71 18.15
N CYS A 326 6.86 6.46 18.99
CA CYS A 326 7.58 5.18 19.01
C CYS A 326 6.68 3.99 19.36
N GLU A 327 5.83 4.12 20.37
CA GLU A 327 4.88 3.06 20.75
C GLU A 327 3.89 2.79 19.61
N ARG A 328 3.35 3.84 19.02
CA ARG A 328 2.41 3.79 17.91
C ARG A 328 2.97 3.03 16.70
N VAL A 329 4.17 3.40 16.22
CA VAL A 329 4.78 2.72 15.06
C VAL A 329 5.16 1.27 15.36
N LYS A 330 5.54 0.94 16.61
CA LYS A 330 5.80 -0.45 17.02
C LYS A 330 4.54 -1.31 16.94
N ILE A 331 3.42 -0.79 17.41
CA ILE A 331 2.13 -1.50 17.36
C ILE A 331 1.65 -1.61 15.92
N SER A 332 1.60 -0.49 15.20
CA SER A 332 1.05 -0.46 13.85
C SER A 332 1.93 -1.20 12.84
N MET A 333 3.25 -1.01 12.84
CA MET A 333 4.13 -1.55 11.80
C MET A 333 4.91 -2.80 12.21
N GLY A 334 5.09 -3.00 13.52
CA GLY A 334 6.04 -3.97 14.08
C GLY A 334 7.45 -3.41 14.25
N GLU A 335 8.22 -4.04 15.14
CA GLU A 335 9.55 -3.58 15.54
C GLU A 335 10.59 -3.62 14.42
N ASN A 336 10.43 -4.57 13.49
CA ASN A 336 11.39 -4.80 12.42
C ASN A 336 11.14 -3.95 11.17
N HIS A 337 10.02 -3.21 11.13
CA HIS A 337 9.69 -2.39 9.99
C HIS A 337 10.67 -1.20 9.85
N PRO A 338 11.10 -0.85 8.63
CA PRO A 338 12.04 0.26 8.42
C PRO A 338 11.60 1.58 9.06
N LEU A 339 10.33 1.99 8.87
CA LEU A 339 9.78 3.20 9.49
C LEU A 339 9.90 3.17 11.02
N THR A 340 9.65 2.03 11.67
CA THR A 340 9.78 1.87 13.12
C THR A 340 11.22 2.06 13.57
N ARG A 341 12.16 1.42 12.89
CA ARG A 341 13.59 1.50 13.21
C ARG A 341 14.13 2.91 13.02
N GLU A 342 13.75 3.58 11.94
CA GLU A 342 14.15 4.96 11.68
C GLU A 342 13.58 5.92 12.72
N THR A 343 12.32 5.74 13.11
CA THR A 343 11.68 6.55 14.15
C THR A 343 12.36 6.37 15.51
N ILE A 344 12.69 5.13 15.89
CA ILE A 344 13.41 4.86 17.16
C ILE A 344 14.78 5.52 17.15
N LYS A 345 15.55 5.37 16.06
CA LYS A 345 16.86 6.00 15.92
C LYS A 345 16.80 7.52 15.99
N LEU A 346 15.81 8.14 15.34
CA LEU A 346 15.57 9.57 15.41
C LEU A 346 15.36 10.02 16.86
N CYS A 347 14.54 9.29 17.61
CA CYS A 347 14.28 9.57 19.01
C CYS A 347 15.51 9.39 19.91
N GLU A 348 16.26 8.30 19.75
CA GLU A 348 17.48 8.03 20.51
C GLU A 348 18.54 9.11 20.27
N HIS A 349 18.70 9.54 19.01
CA HIS A 349 19.63 10.60 18.65
C HIS A 349 19.31 11.91 19.37
N TYR A 350 18.05 12.33 19.35
CA TYR A 350 17.62 13.57 20.02
C TYR A 350 17.78 13.49 21.55
N GLN A 351 17.47 12.35 22.17
CA GLN A 351 17.69 12.15 23.61
C GLN A 351 19.17 12.32 24.01
N LEU A 352 20.09 11.84 23.18
CA LEU A 352 21.52 12.03 23.39
C LEU A 352 21.91 13.51 23.30
N GLU A 353 21.39 14.25 22.31
CA GLU A 353 21.65 15.69 22.17
C GLU A 353 21.14 16.49 23.38
N MET A 354 19.93 16.21 23.86
CA MET A 354 19.39 16.83 25.08
C MET A 354 20.27 16.57 26.29
N ALA A 355 20.71 15.32 26.48
CA ALA A 355 21.57 14.94 27.59
C ALA A 355 22.92 15.68 27.55
N LEU A 356 23.46 15.91 26.36
CA LEU A 356 24.69 16.69 26.16
C LEU A 356 24.48 18.19 26.44
N LYS A 357 23.39 18.80 25.95
CA LYS A 357 23.03 20.20 26.25
C LYS A 357 22.91 20.41 27.77
N ASN A 358 22.21 19.52 28.47
CA ASN A 358 22.04 19.62 29.93
C ASN A 358 23.35 19.47 30.72
N ARG A 359 24.29 18.63 30.24
CA ARG A 359 25.63 18.51 30.84
C ARG A 359 26.49 19.75 30.63
N GLN A 360 26.34 20.47 29.51
CA GLN A 360 27.06 21.72 29.25
C GLN A 360 26.51 22.91 30.05
N ILE A 361 25.22 22.89 30.43
CA ILE A 361 24.61 23.93 31.26
C ILE A 361 24.94 23.72 32.76
N THR A 362 25.23 22.48 33.16
CA THR A 362 25.51 22.09 34.55
C THR A 362 27.01 22.01 34.89
N ALA A 363 27.89 22.16 33.90
CA ALA A 363 29.34 22.28 34.03
C ALA A 363 29.76 23.75 33.96
#